data_AF-A0A1V2NPL3-F1
#
_entry.id   AF-A0A1V2NPL3-F1
#
_cell.length_a   1.000
_cell.length_b   1.000
_cell.length_c   1.000
_cell.angle_alpha   90.00
_cell.angle_beta   90.00
_cell.angle_gamma   90.00
#
_symmetry.space_group_name_H-M   'P 1'
#
loop_
_entity.id
_entity.type
_entity.pdbx_description
1 polymer ?
#
loop_
_entity_poly.entity_id
_entity_poly.type
_entity_poly.pdbx_seq_one_letter_code
_entity_poly.pdbx_strand_id
1 'polypeptide(L)'
;MTDYRTLRVALLGAGAVGSQVADLLLKHRAELADRAGANLELAGIAVRNLEGKRDADLPRELFTTDAEALINGSDIVIELMGGIEPARTQVLQAINSGADVVTANKALLATHGSEIFEAADQVGAEVYYEAAAAGAIPIIRPLRDSLAGDRVVRIMGIVNGTTNYILDRMDTEGADFDDVLAQAQALGYAEADPTADVEGFDAAQKAAILASLAFHTTVPLDAVHREGITRIDAAMIESARHAGYVIKLLAVCERLAAAEGEASESISVRVYPALVERTHPLASVHGANNAVFVQAEAAGDLMFYGAGAGGVQTASAVLGDVVSAARRHIAGGVGVGESTRANLPTVPIGRVITRYQITLEVDDQPGVLATVAGILSEGRVSIATVEQTTIEPDAENPAAGGSARLVIGTHQAREQDLSETVERLAASGVVERVVSVLRVEGN
;
A
#
# COMPACT_ATOMS: atom_id res chain seq x y z
N MET A 1 -7.52 -10.50 -43.44
CA MET A 1 -6.55 -10.01 -42.45
C MET A 1 -6.80 -8.53 -42.32
N THR A 2 -7.22 -8.08 -41.15
CA THR A 2 -7.38 -6.64 -40.86
C THR A 2 -5.97 -6.06 -40.80
N ASP A 3 -5.66 -5.06 -41.62
CA ASP A 3 -4.34 -4.44 -41.65
C ASP A 3 -4.27 -3.40 -40.53
N TYR A 4 -3.85 -3.84 -39.34
CA TYR A 4 -3.77 -2.99 -38.16
C TYR A 4 -2.62 -1.99 -38.29
N ARG A 5 -2.85 -0.73 -37.89
CA ARG A 5 -1.79 0.25 -37.67
C ARG A 5 -0.75 -0.34 -36.71
N THR A 6 0.53 -0.13 -36.99
CA THR A 6 1.62 -0.52 -36.09
C THR A 6 1.96 0.62 -35.14
N LEU A 7 2.01 0.32 -33.85
CA LEU A 7 2.50 1.20 -32.79
C LEU A 7 3.82 0.65 -32.27
N ARG A 8 4.82 1.53 -32.16
CA ARG A 8 6.16 1.22 -31.68
C ARG A 8 6.21 1.36 -30.17
N VAL A 9 6.70 0.32 -29.51
CA VAL A 9 6.79 0.22 -28.05
C VAL A 9 8.26 0.17 -27.64
N ALA A 10 8.69 1.13 -26.82
CA ALA A 10 9.99 1.12 -26.15
C ALA A 10 9.85 0.47 -24.77
N LEU A 11 10.82 -0.36 -24.39
CA LEU A 11 10.93 -0.87 -23.02
C LEU A 11 12.22 -0.35 -22.37
N LEU A 12 12.08 0.35 -21.24
CA LEU A 12 13.19 0.84 -20.43
C LEU A 12 13.34 -0.06 -19.21
N GLY A 13 14.43 -0.84 -19.17
CA GLY A 13 14.68 -1.81 -18.11
C GLY A 13 14.18 -3.22 -18.44
N ALA A 14 15.04 -4.21 -18.19
CA ALA A 14 14.77 -5.63 -18.42
C ALA A 14 15.14 -6.46 -17.18
N GLY A 15 14.68 -6.02 -16.01
CA GLY A 15 14.76 -6.80 -14.78
C GLY A 15 13.72 -7.93 -14.73
N ALA A 16 13.32 -8.33 -13.52
CA ALA A 16 12.33 -9.39 -13.31
C ALA A 16 10.98 -9.11 -13.97
N VAL A 17 10.49 -7.85 -13.92
CA VAL A 17 9.23 -7.45 -14.57
C VAL A 17 9.46 -7.20 -16.06
N GLY A 18 10.45 -6.36 -16.41
CA GLY A 18 10.70 -5.98 -17.81
C GLY A 18 10.98 -7.16 -18.74
N SER A 19 11.71 -8.18 -18.26
CA SER A 19 11.95 -9.40 -19.04
C SER A 19 10.65 -10.15 -19.36
N GLN A 20 9.73 -10.23 -18.41
CA GLN A 20 8.42 -10.88 -18.59
C GLN A 20 7.52 -10.06 -19.51
N VAL A 21 7.53 -8.72 -19.41
CA VAL A 21 6.79 -7.84 -20.34
C VAL A 21 7.27 -8.04 -21.78
N ALA A 22 8.58 -8.02 -22.03
CA ALA A 22 9.13 -8.25 -23.36
C ALA A 22 8.77 -9.64 -23.90
N ASP A 23 8.93 -10.69 -23.09
CA ASP A 23 8.61 -12.06 -23.47
C ASP A 23 7.13 -12.22 -23.86
N LEU A 24 6.23 -11.68 -23.05
CA LEU A 24 4.79 -11.74 -23.29
C LEU A 24 4.36 -10.89 -24.51
N LEU A 25 4.96 -9.71 -24.73
CA LEU A 25 4.73 -8.90 -25.94
C LEU A 25 5.09 -9.68 -27.21
N LEU A 26 6.21 -10.41 -27.19
CA LEU A 26 6.67 -11.21 -28.31
C LEU A 26 5.81 -12.46 -28.52
N LYS A 27 5.52 -13.21 -27.45
CA LYS A 27 4.74 -14.46 -27.51
C LYS A 27 3.27 -14.26 -27.86
N HIS A 28 2.62 -13.24 -27.27
CA HIS A 28 1.19 -13.00 -27.41
C HIS A 28 0.86 -11.90 -28.43
N ARG A 29 1.78 -11.56 -29.33
CA ARG A 29 1.65 -10.47 -30.30
C ARG A 29 0.30 -10.44 -31.03
N ALA A 30 -0.15 -11.57 -31.56
CA ALA A 30 -1.39 -11.65 -32.34
C ALA A 30 -2.64 -11.38 -31.47
N GLU A 31 -2.67 -11.92 -30.25
CA GLU A 31 -3.78 -11.73 -29.31
C GLU A 31 -3.82 -10.31 -28.75
N LEU A 32 -2.66 -9.74 -28.42
CA LEU A 32 -2.56 -8.34 -27.99
C LEU A 32 -2.98 -7.39 -29.12
N ALA A 33 -2.61 -7.69 -30.37
CA ALA A 33 -3.00 -6.87 -31.51
C ALA A 33 -4.52 -6.87 -31.74
N ASP A 34 -5.17 -8.03 -31.62
CA ASP A 34 -6.63 -8.15 -31.70
C ASP A 34 -7.33 -7.33 -30.59
N ARG A 35 -6.86 -7.45 -29.34
CA ARG A 35 -7.42 -6.72 -28.19
C ARG A 35 -7.17 -5.22 -28.25
N ALA A 36 -6.00 -4.81 -28.73
CA ALA A 36 -5.62 -3.42 -28.86
C ALA A 36 -6.28 -2.74 -30.06
N GLY A 37 -6.49 -3.48 -31.15
CA GLY A 37 -6.85 -2.93 -32.47
C GLY A 37 -5.65 -2.34 -33.23
N ALA A 38 -4.42 -2.59 -32.78
CA ALA A 38 -3.16 -2.14 -33.38
C ALA A 38 -2.08 -3.21 -33.21
N ASN A 39 -1.18 -3.33 -34.19
CA ASN A 39 0.02 -4.14 -34.03
C ASN A 39 0.96 -3.48 -33.02
N LEU A 40 1.34 -4.20 -31.96
CA LEU A 40 2.34 -3.75 -31.01
C LEU A 40 3.71 -4.27 -31.42
N GLU A 41 4.61 -3.37 -31.80
CA GLU A 41 5.99 -3.69 -32.18
C GLU A 41 6.94 -3.28 -31.05
N LEU A 42 7.58 -4.25 -30.40
CA LEU A 42 8.67 -3.98 -29.46
C LEU A 42 9.89 -3.47 -30.25
N ALA A 43 10.06 -2.14 -30.28
CA ALA A 43 11.08 -1.47 -31.06
C ALA A 43 12.49 -1.62 -30.48
N GLY A 44 12.58 -1.89 -29.18
CA GLY A 44 13.84 -2.11 -28.48
C GLY A 44 13.68 -2.16 -26.97
N ILE A 45 14.76 -2.57 -26.31
CA ILE A 45 14.88 -2.74 -24.86
C ILE A 45 16.12 -1.98 -24.39
N ALA A 46 15.94 -0.82 -23.77
CA ALA A 46 17.03 -0.03 -23.22
C ALA A 46 17.50 -0.62 -21.88
N VAL A 47 18.79 -0.93 -21.78
CA VAL A 47 19.43 -1.49 -20.57
C VAL A 47 20.80 -0.85 -20.33
N ARG A 48 21.26 -0.87 -19.07
CA ARG A 48 22.61 -0.42 -18.69
C ARG A 48 23.72 -1.38 -19.12
N ASN A 49 23.43 -2.68 -19.12
CA ASN A 49 24.39 -3.73 -19.45
C ASN A 49 23.74 -4.73 -20.41
N LEU A 50 24.23 -4.78 -21.64
CA LEU A 50 23.74 -5.67 -22.68
C LEU A 50 24.00 -7.16 -22.36
N GLU A 51 25.05 -7.48 -21.59
CA GLU A 51 25.43 -8.86 -21.22
C GLU A 51 24.83 -9.31 -19.88
N GLY A 52 23.98 -8.46 -19.26
CA GLY A 52 23.36 -8.81 -17.99
C GLY A 52 22.40 -10.00 -18.12
N LYS A 53 22.35 -10.85 -17.10
CA LYS A 53 21.39 -11.97 -17.02
C LYS A 53 19.95 -11.44 -17.10
N ARG A 54 19.08 -12.20 -17.76
CA ARG A 54 17.64 -11.94 -17.88
C ARG A 54 16.87 -13.18 -17.42
N ASP A 55 15.63 -12.96 -16.99
CA ASP A 55 14.74 -14.04 -16.54
C ASP A 55 13.94 -14.66 -17.68
N ALA A 56 14.08 -14.13 -18.90
CA ALA A 56 13.49 -14.65 -20.14
C ALA A 56 14.52 -14.65 -21.27
N ASP A 57 14.34 -15.56 -22.25
CA ASP A 57 15.15 -15.63 -23.46
C ASP A 57 14.64 -14.60 -24.47
N LEU A 58 15.41 -13.52 -24.67
CA LEU A 58 15.01 -12.36 -25.47
C LEU A 58 16.01 -12.14 -26.62
N PRO A 59 15.54 -11.81 -27.84
CA PRO A 59 16.41 -11.57 -28.98
C PRO A 59 17.47 -10.50 -28.69
N ARG A 60 18.75 -10.82 -28.98
CA ARG A 60 19.90 -9.96 -28.66
C ARG A 60 19.80 -8.60 -29.35
N GLU A 61 19.28 -8.59 -30.57
CA GLU A 61 19.13 -7.42 -31.44
C GLU A 61 18.16 -6.37 -30.91
N LEU A 62 17.27 -6.73 -29.97
CA LEU A 62 16.37 -5.76 -29.33
C LEU A 62 17.07 -4.92 -28.26
N PHE A 63 18.19 -5.38 -27.70
CA PHE A 63 18.86 -4.68 -26.61
C PHE A 63 19.68 -3.50 -27.11
N THR A 64 19.53 -2.35 -26.45
CA THR A 64 20.30 -1.15 -26.73
C THR A 64 20.73 -0.45 -25.42
N THR A 65 21.81 0.33 -25.48
CA THR A 65 22.20 1.27 -24.43
C THR A 65 21.77 2.71 -24.75
N ASP A 66 21.27 2.96 -25.96
CA ASP A 66 20.79 4.25 -26.42
C ASP A 66 19.28 4.38 -26.13
N ALA A 67 18.96 4.78 -24.89
CA ALA A 67 17.58 4.99 -24.46
C ALA A 67 16.94 6.18 -25.18
N GLU A 68 17.69 7.25 -25.46
CA GLU A 68 17.18 8.48 -26.06
C GLU A 68 16.65 8.24 -27.48
N ALA A 69 17.42 7.58 -28.33
CA ALA A 69 16.98 7.26 -29.69
C ALA A 69 15.75 6.33 -29.69
N LEU A 70 15.70 5.39 -28.75
CA LEU A 70 14.57 4.46 -28.61
C LEU A 70 13.29 5.18 -28.16
N ILE A 71 13.40 6.07 -27.17
CA ILE A 71 12.27 6.86 -26.64
C ILE A 71 11.68 7.73 -27.74
N ASN A 72 12.51 8.54 -28.40
CA ASN A 72 12.07 9.52 -29.41
C ASN A 72 11.43 8.86 -30.66
N GLY A 73 11.64 7.56 -30.86
CA GLY A 73 11.12 6.80 -32.01
C GLY A 73 9.88 5.94 -31.72
N SER A 74 9.28 6.06 -30.52
CA SER A 74 8.23 5.16 -30.05
C SER A 74 6.92 5.88 -29.75
N ASP A 75 5.79 5.21 -29.97
CA ASP A 75 4.45 5.71 -29.63
C ASP A 75 4.13 5.49 -28.14
N ILE A 76 4.62 4.38 -27.58
CA ILE A 76 4.42 3.98 -26.18
C ILE A 76 5.78 3.68 -25.55
N VAL A 77 6.03 4.22 -24.36
CA VAL A 77 7.25 3.97 -23.58
C VAL A 77 6.90 3.28 -22.27
N ILE A 78 7.43 2.09 -22.05
CA ILE A 78 7.28 1.31 -20.82
C ILE A 78 8.51 1.55 -19.93
N GLU A 79 8.33 2.14 -18.75
CA GLU A 79 9.40 2.37 -17.77
C GLU A 79 9.34 1.37 -16.61
N LEU A 80 10.38 0.52 -16.51
CA LEU A 80 10.54 -0.54 -15.50
C LEU A 80 11.99 -0.61 -14.99
N MET A 81 12.66 0.54 -14.87
CA MET A 81 14.05 0.62 -14.39
C MET A 81 14.13 0.67 -12.87
N GLY A 82 13.12 1.26 -12.23
CA GLY A 82 13.14 1.59 -10.81
C GLY A 82 14.07 2.77 -10.47
N GLY A 83 14.00 3.23 -9.22
CA GLY A 83 14.74 4.42 -8.77
C GLY A 83 14.15 5.74 -9.30
N ILE A 84 14.74 6.87 -8.92
CA ILE A 84 14.26 8.21 -9.31
C ILE A 84 14.94 8.71 -10.59
N GLU A 85 16.27 8.73 -10.63
CA GLU A 85 17.04 9.07 -11.83
C GLU A 85 17.83 7.83 -12.29
N PRO A 86 17.91 7.55 -13.61
CA PRO A 86 17.48 8.38 -14.74
C PRO A 86 15.99 8.26 -15.12
N ALA A 87 15.18 7.53 -14.33
CA ALA A 87 13.78 7.23 -14.68
C ALA A 87 12.95 8.49 -14.92
N ARG A 88 13.01 9.47 -14.02
CA ARG A 88 12.32 10.76 -14.15
C ARG A 88 12.69 11.48 -15.44
N THR A 89 13.99 11.64 -15.72
CA THR A 89 14.47 12.31 -16.94
C THR A 89 13.93 11.62 -18.19
N GLN A 90 13.97 10.29 -18.24
CA GLN A 90 13.54 9.52 -19.41
C GLN A 90 12.01 9.50 -19.59
N VAL A 91 11.25 9.47 -18.50
CA VAL A 91 9.78 9.57 -18.52
C VAL A 91 9.35 10.93 -19.05
N LEU A 92 9.94 12.02 -18.54
CA LEU A 92 9.64 13.36 -19.03
C LEU A 92 10.03 13.54 -20.50
N GLN A 93 11.14 12.95 -20.93
CA GLN A 93 11.53 12.95 -22.33
C GLN A 93 10.49 12.22 -23.21
N ALA A 94 10.04 11.03 -22.78
CA ALA A 94 9.03 10.26 -23.50
C ALA A 94 7.74 11.06 -23.68
N ILE A 95 7.25 11.65 -22.60
CA ILE A 95 6.07 12.52 -22.62
C ILE A 95 6.26 13.68 -23.61
N ASN A 96 7.37 14.40 -23.51
CA ASN A 96 7.65 15.55 -24.38
C ASN A 96 7.83 15.16 -25.86
N SER A 97 8.15 13.90 -26.15
CA SER A 97 8.16 13.36 -27.53
C SER A 97 6.77 13.01 -28.08
N GLY A 98 5.73 13.09 -27.24
CA GLY A 98 4.34 12.77 -27.58
C GLY A 98 3.97 11.30 -27.34
N ALA A 99 4.83 10.53 -26.68
CA ALA A 99 4.58 9.14 -26.35
C ALA A 99 3.72 9.01 -25.08
N ASP A 100 2.84 8.00 -25.06
CA ASP A 100 2.23 7.56 -23.80
C ASP A 100 3.25 6.80 -22.97
N VAL A 101 3.16 6.97 -21.65
CA VAL A 101 4.05 6.29 -20.71
C VAL A 101 3.29 5.24 -19.91
N VAL A 102 3.86 4.05 -19.77
CA VAL A 102 3.41 3.02 -18.85
C VAL A 102 4.51 2.78 -17.83
N THR A 103 4.25 2.91 -16.53
CA THR A 103 5.28 2.73 -15.49
C THR A 103 4.78 1.90 -14.30
N ALA A 104 5.68 1.16 -13.66
CA ALA A 104 5.44 0.51 -12.37
C ALA A 104 6.18 1.20 -11.21
N ASN A 105 6.74 2.39 -11.43
CA ASN A 105 7.67 3.03 -10.51
C ASN A 105 6.95 3.87 -9.45
N LYS A 106 6.48 3.19 -8.40
CA LYS A 106 5.80 3.80 -7.24
C LYS A 106 6.60 4.92 -6.58
N ALA A 107 7.93 4.79 -6.46
CA ALA A 107 8.78 5.78 -5.82
C ALA A 107 8.86 7.07 -6.64
N LEU A 108 8.95 6.93 -7.97
CA LEU A 108 8.92 8.05 -8.90
C LEU A 108 7.57 8.78 -8.84
N LEU A 109 6.46 8.05 -8.91
CA LEU A 109 5.12 8.64 -8.89
C LEU A 109 4.79 9.29 -7.54
N ALA A 110 5.15 8.67 -6.43
CA ALA A 110 4.92 9.24 -5.10
C ALA A 110 5.73 10.53 -4.85
N THR A 111 6.87 10.70 -5.55
CA THR A 111 7.76 11.86 -5.33
C THR A 111 7.60 12.95 -6.38
N HIS A 112 7.43 12.56 -7.65
CA HIS A 112 7.43 13.44 -8.82
C HIS A 112 6.18 13.27 -9.69
N GLY A 113 5.13 12.60 -9.18
CA GLY A 113 3.89 12.37 -9.92
C GLY A 113 3.28 13.66 -10.46
N SER A 114 3.15 14.70 -9.63
CA SER A 114 2.58 15.99 -10.06
C SER A 114 3.29 16.56 -11.28
N GLU A 115 4.62 16.58 -11.28
CA GLU A 115 5.41 17.06 -12.41
C GLU A 115 5.19 16.21 -13.68
N ILE A 116 5.15 14.89 -13.52
CA ILE A 116 4.97 13.94 -14.62
C ILE A 116 3.58 14.08 -15.24
N PHE A 117 2.54 14.15 -14.41
CA PHE A 117 1.16 14.30 -14.89
C PHE A 117 0.91 15.69 -15.50
N GLU A 118 1.46 16.76 -14.91
CA GLU A 118 1.39 18.10 -15.51
C GLU A 118 2.07 18.16 -16.88
N ALA A 119 3.23 17.51 -17.04
CA ALA A 119 3.90 17.42 -18.33
C ALA A 119 3.05 16.63 -19.36
N ALA A 120 2.42 15.54 -18.94
CA ALA A 120 1.55 14.74 -19.81
C ALA A 120 0.32 15.53 -20.27
N ASP A 121 -0.31 16.27 -19.37
CA ASP A 121 -1.45 17.14 -19.66
C ASP A 121 -1.11 18.24 -20.67
N GLN A 122 0.09 18.82 -20.59
CA GLN A 122 0.53 19.90 -21.49
C GLN A 122 0.65 19.45 -22.95
N VAL A 123 1.03 18.20 -23.19
CA VAL A 123 1.24 17.64 -24.53
C VAL A 123 0.11 16.73 -24.98
N GLY A 124 -0.87 16.45 -24.10
CA GLY A 124 -2.00 15.56 -24.35
C GLY A 124 -1.64 14.06 -24.37
N ALA A 125 -0.50 13.69 -23.77
CA ALA A 125 -0.10 12.30 -23.53
C ALA A 125 -0.82 11.74 -22.30
N GLU A 126 -0.79 10.42 -22.12
CA GLU A 126 -1.31 9.75 -20.93
C GLU A 126 -0.21 8.96 -20.22
N VAL A 127 -0.29 8.93 -18.89
CA VAL A 127 0.61 8.15 -18.02
C VAL A 127 -0.22 7.08 -17.33
N TYR A 128 0.06 5.83 -17.66
CA TYR A 128 -0.57 4.65 -17.08
C TYR A 128 0.35 4.03 -16.03
N TYR A 129 -0.23 3.62 -14.90
CA TYR A 129 0.54 3.18 -13.74
C TYR A 129 -0.16 2.13 -12.86
N GLU A 130 -0.99 1.27 -13.44
CA GLU A 130 -1.72 0.23 -12.71
C GLU A 130 -0.76 -0.65 -11.88
N ALA A 131 0.39 -0.97 -12.47
CA ALA A 131 1.43 -1.80 -11.86
C ALA A 131 2.13 -1.17 -10.64
N ALA A 132 1.97 0.13 -10.39
CA ALA A 132 2.65 0.84 -9.31
C ALA A 132 1.97 0.70 -7.93
N ALA A 133 0.67 0.42 -7.87
CA ALA A 133 -0.08 0.42 -6.61
C ALA A 133 -0.22 -0.97 -5.96
N ALA A 134 -0.64 -1.99 -6.72
CA ALA A 134 -0.99 -3.29 -6.14
C ALA A 134 -0.61 -4.50 -7.01
N GLY A 135 0.46 -4.38 -7.80
CA GLY A 135 0.97 -5.50 -8.62
C GLY A 135 -0.02 -5.89 -9.71
N ALA A 136 -0.59 -7.10 -9.63
CA ALA A 136 -1.59 -7.58 -10.58
C ALA A 136 -3.02 -7.14 -10.26
N ILE A 137 -3.27 -6.62 -9.06
CA ILE A 137 -4.62 -6.26 -8.63
C ILE A 137 -5.04 -4.98 -9.36
N PRO A 138 -6.10 -5.02 -10.19
CA PRO A 138 -6.59 -3.81 -10.83
C PRO A 138 -7.24 -2.93 -9.76
N ILE A 139 -6.68 -1.75 -9.52
CA ILE A 139 -7.20 -0.80 -8.54
C ILE A 139 -7.17 0.64 -9.04
N ILE A 140 -6.16 1.01 -9.84
CA ILE A 140 -6.08 2.32 -10.47
C ILE A 140 -7.24 2.51 -11.43
N ARG A 141 -7.46 1.59 -12.38
CA ARG A 141 -8.61 1.69 -13.31
C ARG A 141 -9.97 1.64 -12.62
N PRO A 142 -10.25 0.72 -11.67
CA PRO A 142 -11.51 0.76 -10.94
C PRO A 142 -11.77 2.10 -10.24
N LEU A 143 -10.77 2.69 -9.56
CA LEU A 143 -10.91 3.99 -8.91
C LEU A 143 -11.07 5.14 -9.92
N ARG A 144 -10.28 5.13 -10.99
CA ARG A 144 -10.25 6.20 -12.00
C ARG A 144 -11.46 6.21 -12.92
N ASP A 145 -11.91 5.03 -13.34
CA ASP A 145 -12.89 4.89 -14.43
C ASP A 145 -14.22 4.34 -13.91
N SER A 146 -14.21 3.23 -13.17
CA SER A 146 -15.44 2.54 -12.75
C SER A 146 -16.16 3.25 -11.59
N LEU A 147 -15.40 3.84 -10.67
CA LEU A 147 -15.88 4.58 -9.51
C LEU A 147 -15.86 6.10 -9.71
N ALA A 148 -15.55 6.57 -10.92
CA ALA A 148 -15.52 7.99 -11.26
C ALA A 148 -16.88 8.70 -11.05
N GLY A 149 -17.98 7.95 -11.15
CA GLY A 149 -19.34 8.43 -10.91
C GLY A 149 -19.82 8.27 -9.48
N ASP A 150 -18.97 7.77 -8.58
CA ASP A 150 -19.27 7.51 -7.17
C ASP A 150 -18.34 8.34 -6.27
N ARG A 151 -18.56 8.25 -4.98
CA ARG A 151 -17.80 8.96 -3.96
C ARG A 151 -17.14 7.97 -3.03
N VAL A 152 -15.83 7.80 -3.21
CA VAL A 152 -15.01 6.98 -2.33
C VAL A 152 -14.85 7.68 -0.97
N VAL A 153 -15.24 6.99 0.09
CA VAL A 153 -15.18 7.44 1.47
C VAL A 153 -13.91 6.93 2.14
N ARG A 154 -13.59 5.65 1.91
CA ARG A 154 -12.51 4.98 2.63
C ARG A 154 -11.88 3.87 1.79
N ILE A 155 -10.58 3.70 1.94
CA ILE A 155 -9.81 2.58 1.41
C ILE A 155 -9.01 1.97 2.56
N MET A 156 -9.09 0.65 2.70
CA MET A 156 -8.26 -0.15 3.60
C MET A 156 -7.51 -1.20 2.77
N GLY A 157 -6.18 -1.18 2.82
CA GLY A 157 -5.36 -2.02 1.97
C GLY A 157 -4.31 -2.81 2.73
N ILE A 158 -4.22 -4.11 2.42
CA ILE A 158 -3.03 -4.91 2.66
C ILE A 158 -2.22 -4.82 1.37
N VAL A 159 -1.27 -3.89 1.34
CA VAL A 159 -0.56 -3.50 0.10
C VAL A 159 0.91 -3.90 0.09
N ASN A 160 1.38 -4.61 1.12
CA ASN A 160 2.75 -5.11 1.23
C ASN A 160 2.76 -6.63 1.53
N GLY A 161 3.22 -7.43 0.57
CA GLY A 161 3.20 -8.89 0.67
C GLY A 161 4.16 -9.44 1.71
N THR A 162 5.34 -8.82 1.89
CA THR A 162 6.35 -9.25 2.86
C THR A 162 5.80 -9.20 4.30
N THR A 163 5.24 -8.06 4.68
CA THR A 163 4.66 -7.86 6.02
C THR A 163 3.41 -8.70 6.24
N ASN A 164 2.57 -8.87 5.22
CA ASN A 164 1.41 -9.76 5.34
C ASN A 164 1.83 -11.22 5.52
N TYR A 165 2.84 -11.68 4.79
CA TYR A 165 3.40 -13.02 4.96
C TYR A 165 3.94 -13.23 6.38
N ILE A 166 4.68 -12.25 6.91
CA ILE A 166 5.24 -12.33 8.27
C ILE A 166 4.11 -12.42 9.31
N LEU A 167 3.17 -11.48 9.30
CA LEU A 167 2.06 -11.45 10.26
C LEU A 167 1.14 -12.67 10.15
N ASP A 168 0.91 -13.17 8.94
CA ASP A 168 0.12 -14.38 8.70
C ASP A 168 0.78 -15.64 9.27
N ARG A 169 2.10 -15.78 9.11
CA ARG A 169 2.89 -16.87 9.69
C ARG A 169 2.92 -16.80 11.21
N MET A 170 3.06 -15.60 11.78
CA MET A 170 2.95 -15.40 13.22
C MET A 170 1.54 -15.79 13.72
N ASP A 171 0.46 -15.40 13.01
CA ASP A 171 -0.92 -15.72 13.41
C ASP A 171 -1.27 -17.21 13.23
N THR A 172 -0.72 -17.90 12.25
CA THR A 172 -1.08 -19.29 11.96
C THR A 172 -0.21 -20.31 12.71
N GLU A 173 1.05 -19.97 12.99
CA GLU A 173 2.02 -20.91 13.55
C GLU A 173 2.54 -20.51 14.93
N GLY A 174 2.22 -19.30 15.41
CA GLY A 174 2.70 -18.79 16.69
C GLY A 174 4.22 -18.56 16.70
N ALA A 175 4.83 -18.39 15.54
CA ALA A 175 6.27 -18.17 15.39
C ALA A 175 6.67 -16.74 15.79
N ASP A 176 7.92 -16.58 16.26
CA ASP A 176 8.49 -15.28 16.58
C ASP A 176 8.85 -14.48 15.33
N PHE A 177 8.81 -13.15 15.45
CA PHE A 177 9.04 -12.22 14.34
C PHE A 177 10.39 -12.47 13.63
N ASP A 178 11.47 -12.58 14.40
CA ASP A 178 12.84 -12.73 13.85
C ASP A 178 13.00 -14.03 13.07
N ASP A 179 12.42 -15.13 13.57
CA ASP A 179 12.46 -16.44 12.90
C ASP A 179 11.69 -16.41 11.58
N VAL A 180 10.51 -15.78 11.57
CA VAL A 180 9.69 -15.65 10.36
C VAL A 180 10.34 -14.72 9.34
N LEU A 181 10.96 -13.63 9.78
CA LEU A 181 11.69 -12.72 8.91
C LEU A 181 12.87 -13.43 8.24
N ALA A 182 13.67 -14.19 9.00
CA ALA A 182 14.78 -14.97 8.45
C ALA A 182 14.30 -16.00 7.41
N GLN A 183 13.15 -16.65 7.66
CA GLN A 183 12.54 -17.57 6.70
C GLN A 183 12.01 -16.84 5.45
N ALA A 184 11.39 -15.68 5.61
CA ALA A 184 10.93 -14.84 4.50
C ALA A 184 12.11 -14.44 3.60
N GLN A 185 13.26 -14.10 4.17
CA GLN A 185 14.50 -13.82 3.43
C GLN A 185 15.02 -15.05 2.69
N ALA A 186 15.06 -16.21 3.36
CA ALA A 186 15.52 -17.47 2.74
C ALA A 186 14.64 -17.92 1.56
N LEU A 187 13.33 -17.65 1.63
CA LEU A 187 12.36 -17.96 0.58
C LEU A 187 12.27 -16.87 -0.51
N GLY A 188 12.98 -15.75 -0.35
CA GLY A 188 12.97 -14.62 -1.28
C GLY A 188 11.71 -13.76 -1.22
N TYR A 189 10.91 -13.86 -0.15
CA TYR A 189 9.80 -12.94 0.12
C TYR A 189 10.29 -11.59 0.68
N ALA A 190 11.41 -11.58 1.39
CA ALA A 190 12.03 -10.37 1.92
C ALA A 190 13.45 -10.19 1.35
N GLU A 191 13.86 -8.95 1.11
CA GLU A 191 15.25 -8.64 0.74
C GLU A 191 16.20 -8.72 1.95
N ALA A 192 17.51 -8.68 1.69
CA ALA A 192 18.53 -8.69 2.74
C ALA A 192 18.40 -7.50 3.70
N ASP A 193 18.02 -6.33 3.18
CA ASP A 193 17.56 -5.19 3.96
C ASP A 193 16.03 -5.05 3.78
N PRO A 194 15.23 -5.56 4.72
CA PRO A 194 13.77 -5.54 4.62
C PRO A 194 13.16 -4.22 5.15
N THR A 195 13.97 -3.19 5.46
CA THR A 195 13.52 -1.95 6.12
C THR A 195 12.35 -1.31 5.39
N ALA A 196 12.39 -1.25 4.05
CA ALA A 196 11.32 -0.64 3.26
C ALA A 196 9.95 -1.33 3.48
N ASP A 197 9.96 -2.63 3.77
CA ASP A 197 8.77 -3.43 4.02
C ASP A 197 8.36 -3.37 5.49
N VAL A 198 9.23 -3.81 6.41
CA VAL A 198 8.86 -4.02 7.83
C VAL A 198 8.62 -2.72 8.59
N GLU A 199 9.20 -1.61 8.12
CA GLU A 199 8.91 -0.27 8.61
C GLU A 199 7.73 0.38 7.86
N GLY A 200 7.18 -0.23 6.81
CA GLY A 200 5.97 0.24 6.13
C GLY A 200 6.18 1.38 5.13
N PHE A 201 7.41 1.64 4.67
CA PHE A 201 7.67 2.67 3.66
C PHE A 201 7.02 2.33 2.30
N ASP A 202 7.08 1.07 1.87
CA ASP A 202 6.42 0.61 0.64
C ASP A 202 4.90 0.79 0.72
N ALA A 203 4.31 0.43 1.87
CA ALA A 203 2.88 0.61 2.11
C ALA A 203 2.49 2.10 2.14
N ALA A 204 3.33 2.98 2.69
CA ALA A 204 3.09 4.42 2.72
C ALA A 204 3.11 5.05 1.32
N GLN A 205 4.05 4.64 0.46
CA GLN A 205 4.10 5.08 -0.94
C GLN A 205 2.83 4.67 -1.70
N LYS A 206 2.39 3.42 -1.53
CA LYS A 206 1.16 2.93 -2.15
C LYS A 206 -0.09 3.61 -1.59
N ALA A 207 -0.12 3.90 -0.29
CA ALA A 207 -1.21 4.64 0.34
C ALA A 207 -1.32 6.06 -0.21
N ALA A 208 -0.20 6.77 -0.41
CA ALA A 208 -0.19 8.10 -1.01
C ALA A 208 -0.78 8.10 -2.43
N ILE A 209 -0.39 7.12 -3.26
CA ILE A 209 -0.92 6.96 -4.63
C ILE A 209 -2.43 6.66 -4.60
N LEU A 210 -2.85 5.68 -3.80
CA LEU A 210 -4.26 5.28 -3.69
C LEU A 210 -5.14 6.44 -3.18
N ALA A 211 -4.69 7.16 -2.15
CA ALA A 211 -5.39 8.32 -1.62
C ALA A 211 -5.47 9.44 -2.65
N SER A 212 -4.39 9.68 -3.41
CA SER A 212 -4.35 10.75 -4.38
C SER A 212 -5.37 10.54 -5.50
N LEU A 213 -5.46 9.29 -5.97
CA LEU A 213 -6.42 8.89 -6.98
C LEU A 213 -7.86 8.88 -6.45
N ALA A 214 -8.10 8.25 -5.30
CA ALA A 214 -9.46 8.08 -4.76
C ALA A 214 -10.09 9.38 -4.29
N PHE A 215 -9.28 10.34 -3.85
CA PHE A 215 -9.75 11.60 -3.30
C PHE A 215 -9.44 12.81 -4.16
N HIS A 216 -8.95 12.60 -5.38
CA HIS A 216 -8.78 13.67 -6.37
C HIS A 216 -7.90 14.82 -5.86
N THR A 217 -6.85 14.49 -5.09
CA THR A 217 -6.01 15.43 -4.32
C THR A 217 -4.59 14.90 -4.21
N THR A 218 -3.57 15.69 -4.52
CA THR A 218 -2.17 15.26 -4.30
C THR A 218 -1.88 15.03 -2.82
N VAL A 219 -1.41 13.83 -2.46
CA VAL A 219 -0.97 13.48 -1.11
C VAL A 219 0.56 13.38 -1.09
N PRO A 220 1.26 14.29 -0.39
CA PRO A 220 2.70 14.19 -0.26
C PRO A 220 3.06 13.08 0.74
N LEU A 221 4.19 12.41 0.51
CA LEU A 221 4.57 11.22 1.30
C LEU A 221 4.83 11.53 2.78
N ASP A 222 5.28 12.74 3.09
CA ASP A 222 5.51 13.21 4.47
C ASP A 222 4.21 13.43 5.27
N ALA A 223 3.07 13.58 4.59
CA ALA A 223 1.76 13.63 5.22
C ALA A 223 1.20 12.25 5.60
N VAL A 224 1.84 11.15 5.16
CA VAL A 224 1.41 9.79 5.49
C VAL A 224 1.96 9.38 6.86
N HIS A 225 1.08 9.15 7.83
CA HIS A 225 1.49 8.55 9.10
C HIS A 225 1.98 7.12 8.88
N ARG A 226 3.10 6.73 9.51
CA ARG A 226 3.72 5.42 9.26
C ARG A 226 4.23 4.78 10.55
N GLU A 227 3.76 3.57 10.82
CA GLU A 227 4.28 2.66 11.84
C GLU A 227 4.48 1.27 11.21
N GLY A 228 5.64 0.65 11.50
CA GLY A 228 6.00 -0.69 11.03
C GLY A 228 5.49 -1.82 11.91
N ILE A 229 5.85 -3.05 11.55
CA ILE A 229 5.48 -4.29 12.27
C ILE A 229 6.59 -4.79 13.22
N THR A 230 7.73 -4.10 13.30
CA THR A 230 8.91 -4.53 14.08
C THR A 230 8.70 -4.61 15.58
N ARG A 231 7.62 -4.01 16.10
CA ARG A 231 7.23 -4.08 17.52
C ARG A 231 6.15 -5.13 17.81
N ILE A 232 5.71 -5.88 16.81
CA ILE A 232 4.70 -6.94 16.99
C ILE A 232 5.42 -8.23 17.42
N ASP A 233 5.01 -8.77 18.56
CA ASP A 233 5.53 -10.03 19.09
C ASP A 233 4.45 -11.15 19.09
N ALA A 234 4.87 -12.39 19.37
CA ALA A 234 3.98 -13.54 19.39
C ALA A 234 2.89 -13.43 20.48
N ALA A 235 3.18 -12.76 21.60
CA ALA A 235 2.21 -12.58 22.69
C ALA A 235 1.09 -11.61 22.30
N MET A 236 1.40 -10.55 21.55
CA MET A 236 0.41 -9.64 20.96
C MET A 236 -0.49 -10.37 19.96
N ILE A 237 0.08 -11.24 19.12
CA ILE A 237 -0.66 -12.06 18.16
C ILE A 237 -1.60 -13.04 18.89
N GLU A 238 -1.11 -13.73 19.92
CA GLU A 238 -1.94 -14.65 20.71
C GLU A 238 -3.08 -13.94 21.43
N SER A 239 -2.81 -12.75 21.99
CA SER A 239 -3.82 -11.90 22.62
C SER A 239 -4.88 -11.45 21.62
N ALA A 240 -4.46 -11.00 20.43
CA ALA A 240 -5.38 -10.64 19.34
C ALA A 240 -6.26 -11.82 18.94
N ARG A 241 -5.68 -13.03 18.83
CA ARG A 241 -6.40 -14.26 18.48
C ARG A 241 -7.46 -14.61 19.51
N HIS A 242 -7.12 -14.59 20.81
CA HIS A 242 -8.09 -14.80 21.89
C HIS A 242 -9.23 -13.77 21.86
N ALA A 243 -8.93 -12.51 21.52
CA ALA A 243 -9.92 -11.45 21.41
C ALA A 243 -10.76 -11.50 20.11
N GLY A 244 -10.53 -12.46 19.21
CA GLY A 244 -11.29 -12.61 17.96
C GLY A 244 -10.78 -11.75 16.79
N TYR A 245 -9.55 -11.26 16.88
CA TYR A 245 -8.89 -10.43 15.87
C TYR A 245 -7.69 -11.12 15.22
N VAL A 246 -7.25 -10.59 14.09
CA VAL A 246 -5.94 -10.82 13.48
C VAL A 246 -5.22 -9.48 13.33
N ILE A 247 -3.88 -9.48 13.43
CA ILE A 247 -3.08 -8.28 13.21
C ILE A 247 -2.69 -8.20 11.73
N LYS A 248 -2.95 -7.06 11.09
CA LYS A 248 -2.56 -6.76 9.71
C LYS A 248 -1.86 -5.40 9.63
N LEU A 249 -0.85 -5.25 8.77
CA LEU A 249 -0.34 -3.94 8.40
C LEU A 249 -1.30 -3.32 7.37
N LEU A 250 -2.07 -2.33 7.78
CA LEU A 250 -3.06 -1.69 6.92
C LEU A 250 -2.59 -0.32 6.45
N ALA A 251 -2.74 -0.07 5.15
CA ALA A 251 -2.81 1.26 4.58
C ALA A 251 -4.27 1.74 4.59
N VAL A 252 -4.57 2.78 5.35
CA VAL A 252 -5.91 3.37 5.45
C VAL A 252 -5.88 4.77 4.85
N CYS A 253 -6.74 4.99 3.86
CA CYS A 253 -6.98 6.29 3.25
C CYS A 253 -8.45 6.64 3.50
N GLU A 254 -8.72 7.79 4.11
CA GLU A 254 -10.07 8.12 4.56
C GLU A 254 -10.39 9.59 4.33
N ARG A 255 -11.58 9.83 3.81
CA ARG A 255 -12.19 11.15 3.73
C ARG A 255 -12.88 11.47 5.04
N LEU A 256 -12.48 12.58 5.65
CA LEU A 256 -13.06 13.08 6.88
C LEU A 256 -14.00 14.25 6.58
N ALA A 257 -15.19 14.19 7.15
CA ALA A 257 -16.12 15.31 7.12
C ALA A 257 -15.48 16.57 7.74
N ALA A 258 -15.90 17.74 7.25
CA ALA A 258 -15.46 19.01 7.80
C ALA A 258 -15.78 19.09 9.30
N ALA A 259 -14.80 19.40 10.13
CA ALA A 259 -15.06 19.67 11.54
C ALA A 259 -15.85 20.99 11.70
N GLU A 260 -16.50 21.19 12.84
CA GLU A 260 -17.16 22.46 13.14
C GLU A 260 -16.16 23.63 13.00
N GLY A 261 -16.49 24.59 12.13
CA GLY A 261 -15.65 25.74 11.83
C GLY A 261 -14.69 25.57 10.66
N GLU A 262 -14.62 24.39 10.02
CA GLU A 262 -13.82 24.16 8.82
C GLU A 262 -14.63 24.36 7.54
N ALA A 263 -13.98 24.91 6.52
CA ALA A 263 -14.64 25.26 5.26
C ALA A 263 -14.78 24.08 4.28
N SER A 264 -14.02 23.00 4.49
CA SER A 264 -13.98 21.85 3.59
C SER A 264 -13.71 20.55 4.35
N GLU A 265 -13.99 19.45 3.67
CA GLU A 265 -13.54 18.12 4.05
C GLU A 265 -12.02 18.04 4.11
N SER A 266 -11.51 17.00 4.74
CA SER A 266 -10.09 16.69 4.79
C SER A 266 -9.84 15.22 4.48
N ILE A 267 -8.58 14.85 4.30
CA ILE A 267 -8.16 13.48 4.07
C ILE A 267 -7.14 13.03 5.11
N SER A 268 -7.23 11.78 5.53
CA SER A 268 -6.24 11.12 6.37
C SER A 268 -5.64 9.95 5.60
N VAL A 269 -4.31 9.84 5.65
CA VAL A 269 -3.57 8.74 5.03
C VAL A 269 -2.58 8.20 6.05
N ARG A 270 -2.65 6.90 6.32
CA ARG A 270 -1.95 6.28 7.45
C ARG A 270 -1.65 4.82 7.20
N VAL A 271 -0.51 4.36 7.72
CA VAL A 271 -0.05 2.97 7.67
C VAL A 271 0.35 2.55 9.08
N TYR A 272 -0.24 1.48 9.59
CA TYR A 272 0.11 0.90 10.90
C TYR A 272 -0.38 -0.53 11.05
N PRO A 273 0.19 -1.30 12.00
CA PRO A 273 -0.43 -2.54 12.46
C PRO A 273 -1.80 -2.25 13.09
N ALA A 274 -2.81 -2.98 12.66
CA ALA A 274 -4.18 -2.87 13.17
C ALA A 274 -4.75 -4.26 13.46
N LEU A 275 -5.57 -4.32 14.51
CA LEU A 275 -6.46 -5.43 14.80
C LEU A 275 -7.65 -5.35 13.84
N VAL A 276 -7.90 -6.46 13.14
CA VAL A 276 -9.01 -6.62 12.21
C VAL A 276 -9.86 -7.80 12.68
N GLU A 277 -11.18 -7.60 12.79
CA GLU A 277 -12.08 -8.69 13.18
C GLU A 277 -11.92 -9.88 12.24
N ARG A 278 -11.87 -11.10 12.77
CA ARG A 278 -11.65 -12.31 11.94
C ARG A 278 -12.73 -12.55 10.89
N THR A 279 -13.91 -11.95 11.07
CA THR A 279 -15.04 -11.98 10.13
C THR A 279 -14.89 -10.98 8.97
N HIS A 280 -14.04 -9.96 9.12
CA HIS A 280 -13.83 -8.95 8.09
C HIS A 280 -13.07 -9.55 6.88
N PRO A 281 -13.41 -9.20 5.63
CA PRO A 281 -12.78 -9.79 4.44
C PRO A 281 -11.25 -9.69 4.41
N LEU A 282 -10.67 -8.57 4.87
CA LEU A 282 -9.21 -8.41 4.97
C LEU A 282 -8.53 -9.39 5.93
N ALA A 283 -9.24 -9.95 6.92
CA ALA A 283 -8.67 -10.94 7.82
C ALA A 283 -8.32 -12.25 7.09
N SER A 284 -9.05 -12.58 6.02
CA SER A 284 -8.85 -13.79 5.20
C SER A 284 -7.73 -13.67 4.16
N VAL A 285 -7.00 -12.56 4.13
CA VAL A 285 -5.91 -12.32 3.18
C VAL A 285 -4.62 -12.93 3.73
N HIS A 286 -4.31 -14.14 3.27
CA HIS A 286 -3.17 -14.94 3.73
C HIS A 286 -1.94 -14.85 2.81
N GLY A 287 -0.78 -15.22 3.35
CA GLY A 287 0.51 -15.25 2.66
C GLY A 287 0.95 -13.90 2.09
N ALA A 288 1.67 -13.93 0.97
CA ALA A 288 2.14 -12.73 0.28
C ALA A 288 1.08 -12.06 -0.62
N ASN A 289 -0.19 -12.39 -0.45
CA ASN A 289 -1.27 -11.76 -1.20
C ASN A 289 -1.56 -10.36 -0.66
N ASN A 290 -2.04 -9.51 -1.56
CA ASN A 290 -2.53 -8.17 -1.25
C ASN A 290 -4.06 -8.12 -1.41
N ALA A 291 -4.65 -7.11 -0.78
CA ALA A 291 -6.04 -6.76 -1.01
C ALA A 291 -6.26 -5.27 -0.81
N VAL A 292 -7.20 -4.71 -1.57
CA VAL A 292 -7.68 -3.33 -1.40
C VAL A 292 -9.19 -3.38 -1.22
N PHE A 293 -9.64 -2.97 -0.04
CA PHE A 293 -11.04 -2.84 0.33
C PHE A 293 -11.45 -1.38 0.18
N VAL A 294 -12.41 -1.10 -0.69
CA VAL A 294 -12.87 0.25 -1.04
C VAL A 294 -14.32 0.40 -0.58
N GLN A 295 -14.61 1.49 0.11
CA GLN A 295 -15.95 1.86 0.54
C GLN A 295 -16.37 3.13 -0.21
N ALA A 296 -17.45 3.04 -0.97
CA ALA A 296 -18.03 4.15 -1.69
C ALA A 296 -19.53 4.33 -1.35
N GLU A 297 -20.04 5.55 -1.48
CA GLU A 297 -21.41 5.89 -1.05
C GLU A 297 -22.48 5.10 -1.81
N ALA A 298 -22.34 4.91 -3.13
CA ALA A 298 -23.34 4.21 -3.94
C ALA A 298 -23.02 2.73 -4.15
N ALA A 299 -21.75 2.38 -4.43
CA ALA A 299 -21.33 1.01 -4.67
C ALA A 299 -21.22 0.17 -3.40
N GLY A 300 -21.14 0.81 -2.22
CA GLY A 300 -20.89 0.14 -0.95
C GLY A 300 -19.46 -0.42 -0.86
N ASP A 301 -19.35 -1.62 -0.31
CA ASP A 301 -18.07 -2.28 -0.06
C ASP A 301 -17.62 -3.11 -1.28
N LEU A 302 -16.42 -2.83 -1.77
CA LEU A 302 -15.76 -3.55 -2.86
C LEU A 302 -14.41 -4.07 -2.38
N MET A 303 -14.03 -5.28 -2.79
CA MET A 303 -12.71 -5.85 -2.48
C MET A 303 -12.02 -6.34 -3.74
N PHE A 304 -10.79 -5.88 -3.93
CA PHE A 304 -9.89 -6.35 -4.98
C PHE A 304 -8.78 -7.17 -4.32
N TYR A 305 -8.58 -8.41 -4.78
CA TYR A 305 -7.68 -9.38 -4.15
C TYR A 305 -6.80 -10.05 -5.19
N GLY A 306 -5.54 -10.29 -4.82
CA GLY A 306 -4.61 -11.04 -5.66
C GLY A 306 -3.16 -10.90 -5.22
N ALA A 307 -2.25 -11.30 -6.11
CA ALA A 307 -0.82 -11.16 -5.88
C ALA A 307 -0.38 -9.69 -5.99
N GLY A 308 0.23 -9.17 -4.93
CA GLY A 308 0.70 -7.79 -4.84
C GLY A 308 2.07 -7.51 -5.44
N ALA A 309 2.79 -8.57 -5.83
CA ALA A 309 4.14 -8.53 -6.36
C ALA A 309 4.40 -9.76 -7.25
N GLY A 310 5.54 -9.76 -7.93
CA GLY A 310 5.99 -10.86 -8.81
C GLY A 310 6.15 -10.43 -10.26
N GLY A 311 7.19 -10.93 -10.93
CA GLY A 311 7.56 -10.50 -12.28
C GLY A 311 6.42 -10.66 -13.31
N VAL A 312 5.78 -11.83 -13.33
CA VAL A 312 4.69 -12.15 -14.27
C VAL A 312 3.40 -11.41 -13.89
N GLN A 313 3.10 -11.33 -12.60
CA GLN A 313 1.91 -10.67 -12.06
C GLN A 313 1.93 -9.16 -12.38
N THR A 314 3.04 -8.49 -12.10
CA THR A 314 3.22 -7.07 -12.44
C THR A 314 3.24 -6.86 -13.96
N ALA A 315 3.85 -7.78 -14.73
CA ALA A 315 3.82 -7.71 -16.19
C ALA A 315 2.40 -7.76 -16.76
N SER A 316 1.48 -8.51 -16.13
CA SER A 316 0.07 -8.53 -16.52
C SER A 316 -0.59 -7.15 -16.43
N ALA A 317 -0.34 -6.39 -15.36
CA ALA A 317 -0.87 -5.04 -15.20
C ALA A 317 -0.26 -4.07 -16.23
N VAL A 318 1.07 -4.15 -16.45
CA VAL A 318 1.77 -3.35 -17.48
C VAL A 318 1.18 -3.59 -18.87
N LEU A 319 0.97 -4.85 -19.26
CA LEU A 319 0.39 -5.17 -20.57
C LEU A 319 -1.06 -4.70 -20.70
N GLY A 320 -1.83 -4.73 -19.61
CA GLY A 320 -3.16 -4.13 -19.57
C GLY A 320 -3.11 -2.63 -19.87
N ASP A 321 -2.13 -1.92 -19.33
CA ASP A 321 -1.92 -0.48 -19.59
C ASP A 321 -1.45 -0.21 -21.02
N VAL A 322 -0.55 -1.03 -21.56
CA VAL A 322 -0.11 -0.93 -22.96
C VAL A 322 -1.28 -1.11 -23.92
N VAL A 323 -2.19 -2.04 -23.65
CA VAL A 323 -3.40 -2.24 -24.47
C VAL A 323 -4.33 -1.02 -24.38
N SER A 324 -4.49 -0.43 -23.19
CA SER A 324 -5.25 0.82 -23.01
C SER A 324 -4.64 1.99 -23.79
N ALA A 325 -3.32 2.19 -23.68
CA ALA A 325 -2.58 3.21 -24.44
C ALA A 325 -2.77 3.02 -25.95
N ALA A 326 -2.63 1.78 -26.45
CA ALA A 326 -2.82 1.47 -27.86
C ALA A 326 -4.24 1.80 -28.35
N ARG A 327 -5.28 1.48 -27.55
CA ARG A 327 -6.67 1.83 -27.86
C ARG A 327 -6.86 3.35 -27.95
N ARG A 328 -6.23 4.11 -27.05
CA ARG A 328 -6.25 5.58 -27.10
C ARG A 328 -5.60 6.11 -28.38
N HIS A 329 -4.43 5.58 -28.77
CA HIS A 329 -3.76 5.95 -30.02
C HIS A 329 -4.60 5.69 -31.28
N ILE A 330 -5.45 4.65 -31.26
CA ILE A 330 -6.38 4.34 -32.37
C ILE A 330 -7.59 5.25 -32.34
N ALA A 331 -8.20 5.46 -31.17
CA ALA A 331 -9.36 6.32 -31.01
C ALA A 331 -9.02 7.80 -31.28
N GLY A 332 -7.77 8.19 -31.01
CA GLY A 332 -7.33 9.58 -30.98
C GLY A 332 -7.87 10.34 -29.78
N GLY A 333 -7.45 11.61 -29.65
CA GLY A 333 -7.84 12.48 -28.55
C GLY A 333 -6.74 12.72 -27.53
N VAL A 334 -7.01 13.61 -26.58
CA VAL A 334 -6.11 13.91 -25.46
C VAL A 334 -6.21 12.83 -24.39
N GLY A 335 -5.11 12.58 -23.68
CA GLY A 335 -5.11 11.75 -22.48
C GLY A 335 -6.12 12.24 -21.43
N VAL A 336 -6.61 11.32 -20.60
CA VAL A 336 -7.40 11.67 -19.43
C VAL A 336 -6.42 12.04 -18.32
N GLY A 337 -6.23 13.34 -18.09
CA GLY A 337 -5.37 13.84 -17.03
C GLY A 337 -5.81 13.39 -15.63
N GLU A 338 -4.90 13.42 -14.67
CA GLU A 338 -5.27 13.19 -13.28
C GLU A 338 -6.21 14.29 -12.78
N SER A 339 -7.18 13.87 -11.97
CA SER A 339 -8.15 14.77 -11.36
C SER A 339 -7.66 15.22 -9.98
N THR A 340 -6.49 15.85 -9.85
CA THR A 340 -6.00 16.38 -8.56
C THR A 340 -6.66 17.68 -8.10
N ARG A 341 -7.87 17.97 -8.58
CA ARG A 341 -8.49 19.31 -8.51
C ARG A 341 -9.20 19.59 -7.19
N ALA A 342 -9.44 18.59 -6.34
CA ALA A 342 -10.18 18.78 -5.10
C ALA A 342 -9.36 19.52 -4.03
N ASN A 343 -8.03 19.43 -4.08
CA ASN A 343 -7.09 20.14 -3.18
C ASN A 343 -7.47 20.02 -1.70
N LEU A 344 -7.87 18.83 -1.26
CA LEU A 344 -8.30 18.60 0.11
C LEU A 344 -7.09 18.65 1.07
N PRO A 345 -7.20 19.31 2.22
CA PRO A 345 -6.13 19.30 3.21
C PRO A 345 -5.92 17.90 3.77
N THR A 346 -4.67 17.45 3.85
CA THR A 346 -4.25 16.28 4.62
C THR A 346 -4.19 16.65 6.11
N VAL A 347 -4.75 15.81 6.98
CA VAL A 347 -4.69 16.02 8.43
C VAL A 347 -3.75 15.05 9.14
N PRO A 348 -3.13 15.46 10.26
CA PRO A 348 -2.29 14.57 11.06
C PRO A 348 -3.11 13.45 11.71
N ILE A 349 -2.43 12.36 12.06
CA ILE A 349 -3.01 11.16 12.67
C ILE A 349 -3.86 11.48 13.91
N GLY A 350 -3.46 12.46 14.72
CA GLY A 350 -4.15 12.86 15.96
C GLY A 350 -5.63 13.27 15.77
N ARG A 351 -6.01 13.68 14.56
CA ARG A 351 -7.39 14.07 14.22
C ARG A 351 -8.30 12.91 13.81
N VAL A 352 -7.72 11.75 13.52
CA VAL A 352 -8.47 10.56 13.11
C VAL A 352 -9.31 10.05 14.28
N ILE A 353 -10.48 9.50 13.97
CA ILE A 353 -11.30 8.77 14.93
C ILE A 353 -11.00 7.29 14.76
N THR A 354 -10.53 6.63 15.82
CA THR A 354 -10.24 5.20 15.81
C THR A 354 -10.52 4.58 17.18
N ARG A 355 -10.22 3.30 17.34
CA ARG A 355 -10.34 2.52 18.58
C ARG A 355 -8.99 1.92 18.91
N TYR A 356 -8.66 1.78 20.20
CA TYR A 356 -7.47 1.08 20.66
C TYR A 356 -7.83 -0.24 21.35
N GLN A 357 -6.94 -1.21 21.24
CA GLN A 357 -6.72 -2.24 22.24
C GLN A 357 -5.43 -1.92 22.98
N ILE A 358 -5.55 -1.68 24.29
CA ILE A 358 -4.45 -1.35 25.18
C ILE A 358 -4.20 -2.56 26.08
N THR A 359 -2.98 -3.09 26.06
CA THR A 359 -2.56 -4.14 27.00
C THR A 359 -1.62 -3.52 28.02
N LEU A 360 -1.96 -3.66 29.30
CA LEU A 360 -1.20 -3.13 30.43
C LEU A 360 -0.78 -4.28 31.35
N GLU A 361 0.40 -4.16 31.94
CA GLU A 361 0.80 -4.89 33.13
C GLU A 361 0.72 -3.93 34.31
N VAL A 362 0.01 -4.36 35.35
CA VAL A 362 -0.37 -3.54 36.50
C VAL A 362 -0.21 -4.33 37.79
N ASP A 363 -0.10 -3.63 38.91
CA ASP A 363 -0.13 -4.27 40.23
C ASP A 363 -1.47 -5.02 40.43
N ASP A 364 -1.43 -6.25 40.93
CA ASP A 364 -2.62 -7.03 41.30
C ASP A 364 -3.15 -6.57 42.66
N GLN A 365 -3.73 -5.37 42.69
CA GLN A 365 -4.30 -4.76 43.88
C GLN A 365 -5.73 -4.22 43.63
N PRO A 366 -6.61 -4.28 44.65
CA PRO A 366 -7.92 -3.66 44.57
C PRO A 366 -7.81 -2.16 44.25
N GLY A 367 -8.63 -1.67 43.31
CA GLY A 367 -8.70 -0.25 42.95
C GLY A 367 -7.85 0.15 41.73
N VAL A 368 -6.91 -0.69 41.27
CA VAL A 368 -6.11 -0.41 40.07
C VAL A 368 -6.99 -0.22 38.84
N LEU A 369 -7.97 -1.10 38.62
CA LEU A 369 -8.93 -0.95 37.52
C LEU A 369 -9.75 0.35 37.63
N ALA A 370 -10.10 0.77 38.84
CA ALA A 370 -10.84 2.03 39.04
C ALA A 370 -9.97 3.25 38.68
N THR A 371 -8.69 3.23 39.05
CA THR A 371 -7.72 4.27 38.67
C THR A 371 -7.54 4.32 37.16
N VAL A 372 -7.32 3.17 36.52
CA VAL A 372 -7.18 3.05 35.06
C VAL A 372 -8.43 3.59 34.37
N ALA A 373 -9.63 3.14 34.76
CA ALA A 373 -10.88 3.63 34.20
C ALA A 373 -11.08 5.15 34.40
N GLY A 374 -10.65 5.68 35.55
CA GLY A 374 -10.64 7.12 35.83
C GLY A 374 -9.78 7.89 34.83
N ILE A 375 -8.56 7.43 34.57
CA ILE A 375 -7.64 8.05 33.61
C ILE A 375 -8.22 8.05 32.19
N LEU A 376 -8.82 6.93 31.74
CA LEU A 376 -9.50 6.88 30.44
C LEU A 376 -10.67 7.88 30.37
N SER A 377 -11.49 7.95 31.42
CA SER A 377 -12.61 8.88 31.48
C SER A 377 -12.16 10.35 31.42
N GLU A 378 -11.09 10.72 32.14
CA GLU A 378 -10.50 12.06 32.09
C GLU A 378 -9.91 12.40 30.72
N GLY A 379 -9.42 11.37 30.01
CA GLY A 379 -8.98 11.44 28.61
C GLY A 379 -10.11 11.50 27.58
N ARG A 380 -11.38 11.47 28.00
CA ARG A 380 -12.57 11.37 27.12
C ARG A 380 -12.60 10.08 26.30
N VAL A 381 -11.97 9.02 26.80
CA VAL A 381 -11.93 7.69 26.17
C VAL A 381 -12.92 6.78 26.89
N SER A 382 -13.89 6.25 26.13
CA SER A 382 -14.85 5.28 26.65
C SER A 382 -14.36 3.85 26.45
N ILE A 383 -14.59 2.99 27.44
CA ILE A 383 -14.21 1.58 27.43
C ILE A 383 -15.34 0.75 26.83
N ALA A 384 -15.01 -0.07 25.84
CA ALA A 384 -15.91 -1.05 25.24
C ALA A 384 -15.80 -2.43 25.91
N THR A 385 -14.57 -2.87 26.20
CA THR A 385 -14.29 -4.16 26.83
C THR A 385 -13.11 -4.06 27.80
N VAL A 386 -13.12 -4.89 28.85
CA VAL A 386 -11.99 -5.08 29.76
C VAL A 386 -11.88 -6.55 30.10
N GLU A 387 -10.67 -7.09 30.02
CA GLU A 387 -10.31 -8.40 30.52
C GLU A 387 -9.12 -8.27 31.46
N GLN A 388 -9.19 -8.92 32.63
CA GLN A 388 -8.10 -8.98 33.59
C GLN A 388 -7.70 -10.45 33.80
N THR A 389 -6.42 -10.75 33.61
CA THR A 389 -5.85 -12.06 33.92
C THR A 389 -4.69 -11.92 34.89
N THR A 390 -4.50 -12.90 35.76
CA THR A 390 -3.37 -12.93 36.71
C THR A 390 -2.12 -13.39 35.99
N ILE A 391 -0.98 -12.74 36.25
CA ILE A 391 0.33 -13.18 35.77
C ILE A 391 0.92 -14.05 36.87
N GLU A 392 1.30 -15.29 36.54
CA GLU A 392 1.92 -16.16 37.53
C GLU A 392 3.26 -15.55 37.98
N PRO A 393 3.53 -15.51 39.30
CA PRO A 393 4.78 -14.95 39.80
C PRO A 393 5.97 -15.77 39.30
N ASP A 394 7.03 -15.07 38.93
CA ASP A 394 8.28 -15.70 38.51
C ASP A 394 8.81 -16.62 39.63
N ALA A 395 9.08 -17.88 39.29
CA ALA A 395 9.53 -18.89 40.24
C ALA A 395 10.85 -18.49 40.93
N GLU A 396 11.63 -17.61 40.30
CA GLU A 396 12.91 -17.10 40.83
C GLU A 396 12.75 -15.88 41.76
N ASN A 397 11.58 -15.21 41.77
CA ASN A 397 11.36 -14.02 42.61
C ASN A 397 9.94 -13.96 43.22
N PRO A 398 9.61 -14.85 44.17
CA PRO A 398 8.30 -14.95 44.81
C PRO A 398 7.93 -13.76 45.75
N ALA A 399 8.81 -12.75 45.87
CA ALA A 399 8.61 -11.58 46.73
C ALA A 399 8.08 -10.33 45.99
N ALA A 400 8.01 -10.36 44.66
CA ALA A 400 7.27 -9.35 43.92
C ALA A 400 5.77 -9.51 44.23
N GLY A 401 5.04 -8.40 44.40
CA GLY A 401 3.58 -8.44 44.49
C GLY A 401 2.99 -9.17 43.28
N GLY A 402 1.76 -9.68 43.39
CA GLY A 402 1.09 -10.21 42.21
C GLY A 402 0.98 -9.13 41.14
N SER A 403 1.17 -9.49 39.87
CA SER A 403 0.91 -8.61 38.73
C SER A 403 -0.28 -9.16 37.96
N ALA A 404 -1.06 -8.26 37.38
CA ALA A 404 -2.18 -8.59 36.52
C ALA A 404 -1.98 -7.98 35.13
N ARG A 405 -2.51 -8.67 34.12
CA ARG A 405 -2.60 -8.16 32.76
C ARG A 405 -4.00 -7.63 32.52
N LEU A 406 -4.10 -6.36 32.13
CA LEU A 406 -5.35 -5.73 31.71
C LEU A 406 -5.34 -5.54 30.19
N VAL A 407 -6.34 -6.09 29.50
CA VAL A 407 -6.60 -5.85 28.08
C VAL A 407 -7.86 -5.01 27.96
N ILE A 408 -7.73 -3.80 27.42
CA ILE A 408 -8.79 -2.79 27.35
C ILE A 408 -9.07 -2.47 25.89
N GLY A 409 -10.29 -2.76 25.42
CA GLY A 409 -10.79 -2.28 24.14
C GLY A 409 -11.57 -0.98 24.32
N THR A 410 -11.28 0.05 23.51
CA THR A 410 -11.98 1.33 23.58
C THR A 410 -13.13 1.42 22.55
N HIS A 411 -14.08 2.31 22.82
CA HIS A 411 -14.94 2.86 21.77
C HIS A 411 -14.15 3.86 20.90
N GLN A 412 -14.80 4.38 19.86
CA GLN A 412 -14.22 5.39 18.98
C GLN A 412 -13.90 6.68 19.75
N ALA A 413 -12.68 7.16 19.60
CA ALA A 413 -12.22 8.45 20.11
C ALA A 413 -11.19 9.06 19.16
N ARG A 414 -10.86 10.33 19.35
CA ARG A 414 -9.76 10.95 18.58
C ARG A 414 -8.46 10.26 18.96
N GLU A 415 -7.66 9.98 17.96
CA GLU A 415 -6.33 9.41 18.12
C GLU A 415 -5.50 10.16 19.17
N GLN A 416 -5.52 11.49 19.13
CA GLN A 416 -4.79 12.31 20.09
C GLN A 416 -5.25 12.07 21.54
N ASP A 417 -6.57 11.96 21.75
CA ASP A 417 -7.14 11.68 23.07
C ASP A 417 -6.71 10.29 23.56
N LEU A 418 -6.70 9.30 22.65
CA LEU A 418 -6.24 7.94 22.93
C LEU A 418 -4.74 7.91 23.29
N SER A 419 -3.88 8.55 22.48
CA SER A 419 -2.43 8.56 22.72
C SER A 419 -2.06 9.28 24.01
N GLU A 420 -2.64 10.46 24.27
CA GLU A 420 -2.41 11.20 25.52
C GLU A 420 -2.89 10.40 26.74
N THR A 421 -3.98 9.63 26.60
CA THR A 421 -4.48 8.75 27.66
C THR A 421 -3.51 7.61 27.95
N VAL A 422 -2.93 6.99 26.92
CA VAL A 422 -1.88 5.97 27.09
C VAL A 422 -0.65 6.53 27.82
N GLU A 423 -0.23 7.75 27.49
CA GLU A 423 0.89 8.41 28.18
C GLU A 423 0.58 8.66 29.66
N ARG A 424 -0.65 9.09 29.98
CA ARG A 424 -1.10 9.26 31.37
C ARG A 424 -1.17 7.93 32.12
N LEU A 425 -1.61 6.85 31.46
CA LEU A 425 -1.61 5.51 32.04
C LEU A 425 -0.18 5.07 32.39
N ALA A 426 0.77 5.23 31.48
CA ALA A 426 2.18 4.92 31.72
C ALA A 426 2.79 5.73 32.88
N ALA A 427 2.32 6.97 33.10
CA ALA A 427 2.79 7.85 34.17
C ALA A 427 2.03 7.70 35.51
N SER A 428 1.02 6.83 35.58
CA SER A 428 0.09 6.75 36.72
C SER A 428 0.65 6.11 37.99
N GLY A 429 1.76 5.39 37.88
CA GLY A 429 2.38 4.66 38.99
C GLY A 429 1.68 3.35 39.38
N VAL A 430 0.46 3.09 38.90
CA VAL A 430 -0.25 1.79 39.05
C VAL A 430 -0.03 0.87 37.85
N VAL A 431 0.47 1.42 36.73
CA VAL A 431 0.86 0.67 35.54
C VAL A 431 2.35 0.43 35.60
N GLU A 432 2.75 -0.83 35.70
CA GLU A 432 4.15 -1.24 35.64
C GLU A 432 4.68 -1.04 34.21
N ARG A 433 3.88 -1.44 33.21
CA ARG A 433 4.26 -1.41 31.81
C ARG A 433 3.06 -1.33 30.87
N VAL A 434 3.14 -0.48 29.86
CA VAL A 434 2.26 -0.56 28.69
C VAL A 434 2.85 -1.61 27.75
N VAL A 435 2.22 -2.77 27.65
CA VAL A 435 2.71 -3.92 26.89
C VAL A 435 2.50 -3.69 25.40
N SER A 436 1.30 -3.29 25.00
CA SER A 436 0.95 -3.10 23.59
C SER A 436 -0.14 -2.05 23.44
N VAL A 437 -0.09 -1.32 22.33
CA VAL A 437 -1.18 -0.44 21.89
C VAL A 437 -1.39 -0.69 20.41
N LEU A 438 -2.55 -1.25 20.06
CA LEU A 438 -2.91 -1.55 18.69
C LEU A 438 -4.22 -0.85 18.34
N ARG A 439 -4.27 -0.25 17.14
CA ARG A 439 -5.51 0.32 16.60
C ARG A 439 -6.42 -0.81 16.16
N VAL A 440 -7.74 -0.60 16.22
CA VAL A 440 -8.75 -1.56 15.75
C VAL A 440 -9.46 -0.97 14.54
N GLU A 441 -9.49 -1.72 13.45
CA GLU A 441 -10.09 -1.34 12.17
C GLU A 441 -11.03 -2.43 11.63
N GLY A 442 -11.81 -2.10 10.59
CA GLY A 442 -12.73 -3.05 9.94
C GLY A 442 -14.22 -2.82 10.22
N ASN A 443 -14.58 -1.72 10.88
CA ASN A 443 -15.97 -1.28 11.07
C ASN A 443 -16.32 -0.10 10.16
#